data_AF-A0A815VT74-F1
#
_entry.id   AF-A0A815VT74-F1
#
_cell.length_a   1.000
_cell.length_b   1.000
_cell.length_c   1.000
_cell.angle_alpha   90.00
_cell.angle_beta   90.00
_cell.angle_gamma   90.00
#
_symmetry.space_group_name_H-M   'P 1'
#
loop_
_entity.id
_entity.type
_entity.pdbx_description
1 polymer ?
#
loop_
_entity_poly.entity_id
_entity_poly.type
_entity_poly.pdbx_seq_one_letter_code
_entity_poly.pdbx_strand_id
1 'polypeptide(L)' 'KLTKFGGTLREDVIKWLQDTEDVFDRVQLQSANKYIAAQSYLTATAAIWFRYNKSTVRDWF' A
#
# COMPACT_ATOMS: atom_id res chain seq x y z
N LYS A 1 7.62 11.61 -1.75
CA LYS A 1 8.28 10.38 -2.26
C LYS A 1 7.86 9.24 -1.34
N LEU A 2 7.31 8.15 -1.89
CA LEU A 2 6.81 7.04 -1.09
C LEU A 2 7.98 6.19 -0.54
N THR A 3 7.96 5.89 0.75
CA THR A 3 8.94 5.01 1.39
C THR A 3 8.48 3.56 1.34
N LYS A 4 9.44 2.63 1.27
CA LYS A 4 9.11 1.21 1.39
C LYS A 4 8.56 0.92 2.79
N PHE A 5 7.50 0.13 2.87
CA PHE A 5 6.89 -0.30 4.12
C PHE A 5 7.41 -1.66 4.55
N GLY A 6 8.01 -1.69 5.74
CA GLY A 6 8.60 -2.87 6.36
C GLY A 6 7.59 -3.77 7.07
N GLY A 7 6.48 -3.20 7.55
CA GLY A 7 5.53 -3.89 8.41
C GLY A 7 6.05 -4.11 9.84
N THR A 8 7.00 -3.29 10.29
CA THR A 8 7.55 -3.36 11.65
C THR A 8 6.60 -2.71 12.66
N LEU A 9 6.71 -3.06 13.95
CA LEU A 9 5.88 -2.50 15.03
C LEU A 9 6.00 -0.97 15.19
N ARG A 10 7.03 -0.35 14.60
CA ARG A 10 7.24 1.11 14.63
C ARG A 10 6.57 1.83 13.47
N GLU A 11 6.16 1.09 12.43
CA GLU A 11 5.54 1.66 11.24
C GLU A 11 4.02 1.60 11.38
N ASP A 12 3.38 2.77 11.24
CA ASP A 12 1.93 2.87 11.23
C ASP A 12 1.41 2.51 9.83
N VAL A 13 0.76 1.34 9.73
CA VAL A 13 0.21 0.82 8.47
C VAL A 13 -0.89 1.72 7.90
N ILE A 14 -1.71 2.34 8.77
CA ILE A 14 -2.81 3.20 8.34
C ILE A 14 -2.24 4.48 7.76
N LYS A 15 -1.28 5.08 8.47
CA LYS A 15 -0.59 6.26 7.96
C LYS A 15 0.11 5.99 6.63
N TRP A 16 0.79 4.85 6.51
CA TRP A 16 1.45 4.48 5.25
C TRP A 16 0.46 4.30 4.09
N LEU A 17 -0.70 3.67 4.35
CA LEU A 17 -1.76 3.51 3.35
C LEU A 17 -2.30 4.87 2.89
N GLN A 18 -2.56 5.79 3.81
CA GLN A 18 -3.02 7.16 3.50
C GLN A 18 -1.97 7.93 2.68
N ASP A 19 -0.70 7.93 3.12
CA ASP A 19 0.38 8.59 2.39
C ASP A 19 0.59 7.96 0.99
N THR A 20 0.32 6.66 0.84
CA THR A 20 0.35 5.94 -0.45
C THR A 20 -0.78 6.38 -1.37
N GLU A 21 -2.01 6.46 -0.84
CA GLU A 21 -3.19 6.90 -1.59
C GLU A 21 -3.04 8.33 -2.10
N ASP A 22 -2.58 9.25 -1.24
CA ASP A 22 -2.29 10.63 -1.62
C ASP A 22 -1.32 10.73 -2.81
N VAL A 23 -0.29 9.88 -2.83
CA VAL A 23 0.68 9.84 -3.94
C VAL A 23 0.03 9.29 -5.21
N PHE A 24 -0.75 8.22 -5.09
CA PHE A 24 -1.43 7.59 -6.23
C PHE A 24 -2.48 8.51 -6.86
N ASP A 25 -3.21 9.26 -6.05
CA ASP A 25 -4.20 10.23 -6.53
C ASP A 25 -3.54 11.40 -7.26
N ARG A 26 -2.39 11.90 -6.76
CA ARG A 26 -1.63 12.97 -7.43
C ARG A 26 -1.12 12.56 -8.81
N VAL A 27 -0.80 11.28 -9.01
CA VAL A 27 -0.39 10.75 -10.32
C VAL A 27 -1.55 10.16 -11.13
N GLN A 28 -2.79 10.33 -10.65
CA GLN A 28 -4.01 9.82 -11.27
C GLN A 28 -3.95 8.32 -11.59
N LEU A 29 -3.37 7.53 -10.68
CA LEU A 29 -3.28 6.09 -10.84
C LEU A 29 -4.68 5.48 -10.74
N GLN A 30 -5.08 4.75 -11.78
CA GLN A 30 -6.35 4.03 -11.78
C GLN A 30 -6.45 3.06 -10.61
N SER A 31 -7.64 2.98 -9.98
CA SER A 31 -7.89 2.15 -8.79
C SER A 31 -7.41 0.70 -8.97
N ALA A 32 -7.70 0.10 -10.14
CA ALA A 32 -7.27 -1.26 -10.49
C ALA A 32 -5.74 -1.47 -10.43
N ASN A 33 -4.96 -0.42 -10.62
CA ASN A 33 -3.50 -0.46 -10.60
C ASN A 33 -2.89 -0.07 -9.24
N LYS A 34 -3.65 0.59 -8.35
CA LYS A 34 -3.17 1.01 -7.02
C LYS A 34 -2.66 -0.17 -6.20
N TYR A 35 -3.34 -1.31 -6.26
CA TYR A 35 -2.92 -2.51 -5.52
C TYR A 35 -1.55 -3.04 -5.99
N ILE A 36 -1.34 -3.16 -7.30
CA ILE A 36 -0.07 -3.63 -7.87
C ILE A 36 1.05 -2.64 -7.56
N ALA A 37 0.78 -1.35 -7.68
CA ALA A 37 1.72 -0.31 -7.34
C ALA A 37 2.12 -0.38 -5.86
N ALA A 38 1.16 -0.47 -4.92
CA ALA A 38 1.42 -0.58 -3.49
C ALA A 38 2.30 -1.79 -3.16
N GLN A 39 2.06 -2.95 -3.78
CA GLN A 39 2.88 -4.15 -3.59
C GLN A 39 4.37 -3.92 -3.90
N SER A 40 4.70 -3.07 -4.88
CA SER A 40 6.10 -2.76 -5.24
C SER A 40 6.84 -1.95 -4.16
N TYR A 41 6.10 -1.32 -3.24
CA TYR A 41 6.62 -0.54 -2.11
C TYR A 41 6.62 -1.32 -0.80
N LEU A 42 6.37 -2.63 -0.82
CA LEU A 42 6.44 -3.47 0.36
C LEU A 42 7.78 -4.20 0.45
N THR A 43 8.27 -4.43 1.67
CA THR A 43 9.32 -5.43 1.89
C THR A 43 8.73 -6.85 1.76
N ALA A 44 9.59 -7.86 1.67
CA ALA A 44 9.14 -9.26 1.54
C ALA A 44 8.13 -9.66 2.64
N THR A 45 8.39 -9.25 3.89
CA THR A 45 7.51 -9.53 5.03
C THR A 45 6.17 -8.80 4.93
N ALA A 46 6.19 -7.50 4.62
CA ALA A 46 4.96 -6.72 4.47
C ALA A 46 4.13 -7.17 3.26
N ALA A 47 4.78 -7.60 2.18
CA ALA A 47 4.12 -8.13 0.99
C ALA A 47 3.31 -9.40 1.29
N ILE A 48 3.79 -10.25 2.20
CA ILE A 48 3.07 -11.43 2.66
C ILE A 48 1.78 -11.01 3.38
N TRP A 49 1.88 -10.11 4.36
CA TRP A 49 0.70 -9.60 5.08
C TRP A 49 -0.32 -8.97 4.13
N PHE A 50 0.15 -8.14 3.20
CA PHE A 50 -0.71 -7.42 2.25
C PHE A 50 -1.43 -8.37 1.29
N ARG A 51 -0.77 -9.46 0.88
CA ARG A 51 -1.38 -10.50 0.05
C ARG A 51 -2.54 -11.19 0.77
N TYR A 52 -2.39 -11.51 2.06
CA TYR A 52 -3.45 -12.14 2.85
C TYR A 52 -4.60 -11.19 3.19
N ASN A 53 -4.33 -9.89 3.29
CA ASN A 53 -5.33 -8.87 3.62
C ASN A 53 -5.88 -8.15 2.38
N LYS A 54 -5.60 -8.61 1.17
CA LYS A 54 -6.10 -7.98 -0.07
C LYS A 54 -7.61 -7.77 -0.07
N SER A 55 -8.37 -8.76 0.42
CA SER A 55 -9.84 -8.72 0.44
C SER A 55 -10.43 -7.71 1.43
N THR A 56 -9.63 -7.23 2.39
CA THR A 56 -10.06 -6.19 3.34
C THR A 56 -9.78 -4.78 2.82
N VAL A 57 -8.91 -4.63 1.83
CA VAL A 57 -8.64 -3.35 1.12
C VAL A 57 -9.69 -3.15 0.03
N ARG A 58 -10.88 -2.64 0.42
CA ARG A 58 -12.03 -2.48 -0.48
C ARG A 58 -11.99 -1.23 -1.34
N ASP A 59 -11.29 -0.18 -0.92
CA ASP A 59 -11.31 1.13 -1.59
C ASP A 59 -10.56 1.17 -2.93
N TRP A 60 -9.80 0.12 -3.27
CA TRP A 60 -9.05 0.06 -4.53
C TRP A 60 -9.71 -0.81 -5.61
N PHE A 61 -10.95 -1.28 -5.38
CA PHE A 61 -11.73 -2.07 -6.34
C PHE A 61 -12.77 -1.23 -7.08
#